data_AF-A0A1Z9DJR5-F1
#
_entry.id   AF-A0A1Z9DJR5-F1
#
_cell.length_a   1.000
_cell.length_b   1.000
_cell.length_c   1.000
_cell.angle_alpha   90.00
_cell.angle_beta   90.00
_cell.angle_gamma   90.00
#
_symmetry.space_group_name_H-M   'P 1'
#
loop_
_entity.id
_entity.type
_entity.pdbx_description
1 polymer ?
#
loop_
_entity_poly.entity_id
_entity_poly.type
_entity_poly.pdbx_seq_one_letter_code
_entity_poly.pdbx_strand_id
1 'polypeptide(L)'
;MTRTVPGSGAQIVPMFNSVYGVREVYVTANGSGYDSNDPPRLRIGNCGTPIREAVLRPVIAGVAGEIIAVEVLDPGEGYDPLRLKIEDENSNGYATGNVYLKDDGAIDFIQMTGFGDNYFDSTAVIEGGGGSGAELVPITGLLTGLSIQQQGRNYTEEDVNIIISGGGGQGATGVASVNQFGEVSSISLTNAGEFFETPPLIQIIGGGGSGASAAAFIDLGVITNIDLISGGGGYQGTPSIIFTRDTDLIRTARNRQSLNSVLYNLSGILTNVDSNDTTIHIETTDPYPGSGKFLVGREVIRYTGKTATSFTGCDRGVNFRFDQKVTLDSLQDDANTGITQYDFSVTDKVRRVVESSNNRVAIVYDWDPTTRSLYLTFQVDELAFIDGGRSNEKSQIIAFVGGTSGSTGTGVPPHNLLELEGNDIVTFTDPLGLILNRKFEDDDELDGAGDGIIDLINTGTEYENQINLDGGIASSKYGIEETLGGQNTTLFQIGDQIYDGNATPLTATIQAAGELGDGDTHTSTATIIITYNTTTLFNIGEVVEGLTSGLTATTTTRVTGPKSGQFTLTVENIVDNDPTYKFTVGEILRGNSSGAQADIISVEYTTFIRNEED
;
A
#
# COMPACT_ATOMS: atom_id res chain seq x y z
N MET A 1 -2.89 36.06 52.01
CA MET A 1 -4.31 35.65 51.93
C MET A 1 -4.45 34.79 50.69
N THR A 2 -4.85 33.53 50.83
CA THR A 2 -5.22 32.66 49.72
C THR A 2 -6.50 33.24 49.09
N ARG A 3 -6.41 33.68 47.84
CA ARG A 3 -7.57 34.13 47.06
C ARG A 3 -8.36 32.89 46.64
N THR A 4 -9.59 32.74 47.09
CA THR A 4 -10.50 31.70 46.57
C THR A 4 -11.07 32.19 45.25
N VAL A 5 -10.77 31.46 44.18
CA VAL A 5 -11.27 31.77 42.83
C VAL A 5 -12.45 30.83 42.51
N PRO A 6 -13.53 31.30 41.86
CA PRO A 6 -14.65 30.45 41.47
C PRO A 6 -14.24 29.38 40.43
N GLY A 7 -14.87 28.20 40.53
CA GLY A 7 -14.80 27.13 39.52
C GLY A 7 -13.87 25.97 39.87
N SER A 8 -14.14 24.81 39.27
CA SER A 8 -13.36 23.57 39.48
C SER A 8 -13.51 22.58 38.33
N GLY A 9 -12.61 21.60 38.27
CA GLY A 9 -12.74 20.44 37.37
C GLY A 9 -12.13 20.61 35.97
N ALA A 10 -11.53 21.76 35.64
CA ALA A 10 -10.82 21.89 34.37
C ALA A 10 -9.53 21.07 34.37
N GLN A 11 -9.28 20.37 33.26
CA GLN A 11 -8.03 19.66 32.97
C GLN A 11 -7.41 20.21 31.69
N ILE A 12 -6.11 20.48 31.75
CA ILE A 12 -5.36 21.07 30.63
C ILE A 12 -4.08 20.27 30.40
N VAL A 13 -3.65 20.18 29.14
CA VAL A 13 -2.45 19.47 28.72
C VAL A 13 -1.57 20.40 27.88
N PRO A 14 -0.37 20.78 28.36
CA PRO A 14 0.56 21.62 27.62
C PRO A 14 1.33 20.81 26.56
N MET A 15 1.63 21.44 25.42
CA MET A 15 2.64 21.01 24.46
C MET A 15 3.87 21.91 24.56
N PHE A 16 5.06 21.31 24.48
CA PHE A 16 6.32 22.04 24.59
C PHE A 16 7.00 22.22 23.23
N ASN A 17 7.75 23.30 23.05
CA ASN A 17 8.60 23.55 21.88
C ASN A 17 10.01 22.97 22.09
N SER A 18 10.90 23.17 21.10
CA SER A 18 12.28 22.66 21.11
C SER A 18 13.19 23.25 22.20
N VAL A 19 12.79 24.36 22.83
CA VAL A 19 13.50 24.96 23.99
C VAL A 19 12.76 24.70 25.30
N TYR A 20 11.82 23.75 25.29
CA TYR A 20 10.96 23.40 26.41
C TYR A 20 10.19 24.58 27.03
N GLY A 21 9.74 25.52 26.19
CA GLY A 21 8.69 26.49 26.52
C GLY A 21 7.30 25.94 26.11
N VAL A 22 6.24 26.38 26.78
CA VAL A 22 4.85 26.00 26.48
C VAL A 22 4.46 26.60 25.13
N ARG A 23 4.30 25.77 24.11
CA ARG A 23 3.87 26.17 22.76
C ARG A 23 2.36 26.37 22.71
N GLU A 24 1.61 25.44 23.29
CA GLU A 24 0.16 25.38 23.23
C GLU A 24 -0.39 24.64 24.46
N VAL A 25 -1.66 24.85 24.81
CA VAL A 25 -2.32 24.17 25.92
C VAL A 25 -3.71 23.73 25.47
N TYR A 26 -3.93 22.41 25.44
CA TYR A 26 -5.25 21.84 25.16
C TYR A 26 -6.08 21.76 26.43
N VAL A 27 -7.38 22.00 26.32
CA VAL A 27 -8.34 21.75 27.38
C VAL A 27 -8.96 20.37 27.15
N THR A 28 -8.70 19.42 28.05
CA THR A 28 -9.24 18.05 27.95
C THR A 28 -10.52 17.87 28.77
N ALA A 29 -10.73 18.71 29.78
CA ALA A 29 -12.00 18.87 30.46
C ALA A 29 -12.22 20.35 30.77
N ASN A 30 -13.38 20.88 30.39
CA ASN A 30 -13.64 22.33 30.46
C ASN A 30 -13.89 22.84 31.89
N GLY A 31 -14.23 21.94 32.82
CA GLY A 31 -14.67 22.27 34.17
C GLY A 31 -15.94 23.14 34.17
N SER A 32 -16.29 23.72 35.32
CA SER A 32 -17.42 24.66 35.43
C SER A 32 -17.29 25.60 36.61
N GLY A 33 -18.06 26.68 36.59
CA GLY A 33 -18.18 27.67 37.66
C GLY A 33 -17.11 28.77 37.66
N TYR A 34 -16.36 28.93 36.57
CA TYR A 34 -15.34 29.96 36.42
C TYR A 34 -15.96 31.32 36.08
N ASP A 35 -15.44 32.41 36.68
CA ASP A 35 -15.86 33.78 36.40
C ASP A 35 -14.84 34.48 35.49
N SER A 36 -15.29 35.03 34.37
CA SER A 36 -14.44 35.79 33.44
C SER A 36 -13.88 37.08 34.04
N ASN A 37 -14.55 37.66 35.04
CA ASN A 37 -14.10 38.86 35.74
C ASN A 37 -13.14 38.54 36.89
N ASP A 38 -13.08 37.29 37.34
CA ASP A 38 -12.09 36.79 38.31
C ASP A 38 -11.50 35.44 37.86
N PRO A 39 -10.69 35.42 36.78
CA PRO A 39 -10.21 34.19 36.20
C PRO A 39 -9.17 33.48 37.10
N PRO A 40 -9.09 32.14 37.04
CA PRO A 40 -8.07 31.39 37.77
C PRO A 40 -6.67 31.61 37.19
N ARG A 41 -5.65 31.53 38.05
CA ARG A 41 -4.26 31.46 37.60
C ARG A 41 -3.96 30.02 37.19
N LEU A 42 -3.69 29.82 35.92
CA LEU A 42 -3.22 28.53 35.40
C LEU A 42 -1.71 28.40 35.64
N ARG A 43 -1.27 27.20 36.02
CA ARG A 43 0.14 26.84 36.14
C ARG A 43 0.34 25.45 35.57
N ILE A 44 1.50 25.24 34.96
CA ILE A 44 1.93 23.92 34.53
C ILE A 44 2.65 23.24 35.69
N GLY A 45 2.11 22.12 36.17
CA GLY A 45 2.72 21.25 37.18
C GLY A 45 3.38 20.02 36.55
N ASN A 46 4.08 19.23 37.37
CA ASN A 46 4.67 17.93 36.98
C ASN A 46 5.59 18.00 35.75
N CYS A 47 6.30 19.12 35.55
CA CYS A 47 7.22 19.34 34.43
C CYS A 47 8.51 20.00 34.91
N GLY A 48 9.03 19.56 36.07
CA GLY A 48 10.20 20.17 36.71
C GLY A 48 9.98 21.61 37.20
N THR A 49 11.07 22.26 37.62
CA THR A 49 11.06 23.70 37.97
C THR A 49 11.54 24.48 36.75
N PRO A 50 10.67 25.26 36.08
CA PRO A 50 11.09 26.02 34.90
C PRO A 50 12.04 27.15 35.28
N ILE A 51 12.92 27.52 34.35
CA ILE A 51 13.79 28.70 34.48
C ILE A 51 12.93 29.97 34.47
N ARG A 52 11.87 29.98 33.65
CA ARG A 52 10.85 31.03 33.62
C ARG A 52 9.47 30.41 33.48
N GLU A 53 8.56 30.72 34.40
CA GLU A 53 7.16 30.27 34.32
C GLU A 53 6.46 30.87 33.08
N ALA A 54 5.68 30.04 32.39
CA ALA A 54 4.75 30.47 31.35
C ALA A 54 3.63 31.33 31.93
N VAL A 55 3.20 32.33 31.17
CA VAL A 55 2.04 33.16 31.50
C VAL A 55 0.88 32.71 30.64
N LEU A 56 -0.13 32.11 31.29
CA LEU A 56 -1.29 31.51 30.65
C LEU A 56 -2.56 32.27 31.02
N ARG A 57 -3.45 32.49 30.04
CA ARG A 57 -4.75 33.15 30.22
C ARG A 57 -5.88 32.20 29.80
N PRO A 58 -6.80 31.83 30.71
CA PRO A 58 -7.98 31.05 30.33
C PRO A 58 -8.98 31.92 29.55
N VAL A 59 -9.58 31.33 28.52
CA VAL A 59 -10.76 31.87 27.82
C VAL A 59 -12.00 31.19 28.41
N ILE A 60 -12.83 31.96 29.12
CA ILE A 60 -14.01 31.46 29.81
C ILE A 60 -15.26 31.84 29.01
N ALA A 61 -16.10 30.85 28.70
CA ALA A 61 -17.35 31.03 27.96
C ALA A 61 -18.45 30.06 28.45
N GLY A 62 -19.67 30.22 27.93
CA GLY A 62 -20.80 29.35 28.26
C GLY A 62 -21.57 29.77 29.52
N VAL A 63 -22.81 29.29 29.65
CA VAL A 63 -23.72 29.63 30.78
C VAL A 63 -23.28 29.02 32.11
N ALA A 64 -22.43 27.99 32.06
CA ALA A 64 -21.88 27.31 33.23
C ALA A 64 -20.49 27.85 33.64
N GLY A 65 -19.91 28.83 32.91
CA GLY A 65 -18.57 29.36 33.18
C GLY A 65 -17.48 28.31 32.96
N GLU A 66 -17.23 27.95 31.70
CA GLU A 66 -16.36 26.85 31.27
C GLU A 66 -15.08 27.40 30.64
N ILE A 67 -13.92 26.76 30.86
CA ILE A 67 -12.68 27.11 30.15
C ILE A 67 -12.73 26.42 28.79
N ILE A 68 -12.83 27.19 27.71
CA ILE A 68 -12.93 26.66 26.34
C ILE A 68 -11.59 26.64 25.61
N ALA A 69 -10.65 27.49 26.03
CA ALA A 69 -9.29 27.57 25.48
C ALA A 69 -8.34 28.20 26.50
N VAL A 70 -7.04 28.03 26.28
CA VAL A 70 -5.99 28.70 27.06
C VAL A 70 -5.04 29.40 26.11
N GLU A 71 -4.92 30.71 26.26
CA GLU A 71 -3.97 31.52 25.51
C GLU A 71 -2.63 31.56 26.23
N VAL A 72 -1.56 31.31 25.47
CA VAL A 72 -0.19 31.43 25.95
C VAL A 72 0.30 32.85 25.68
N LEU A 73 0.45 33.66 26.73
CA LEU A 73 0.93 35.05 26.64
C LEU A 73 2.46 35.13 26.69
N ASP A 74 3.08 34.25 27.47
CA ASP A 74 4.52 33.99 27.49
C ASP A 74 4.71 32.48 27.58
N PRO A 75 5.44 31.85 26.63
CA PRO A 75 5.70 30.41 26.66
C PRO A 75 6.55 29.96 27.85
N GLY A 76 7.25 30.88 28.54
CA GLY A 76 8.25 30.52 29.56
C GLY A 76 9.45 29.79 28.94
N GLU A 77 10.28 29.19 29.79
CA GLU A 77 11.49 28.47 29.37
C GLU A 77 11.93 27.42 30.39
N GLY A 78 12.45 26.30 29.91
CA GLY A 78 13.13 25.30 30.72
C GLY A 78 12.21 24.37 31.51
N TYR A 79 11.00 24.11 31.00
CA TYR A 79 10.19 23.01 31.52
C TYR A 79 10.87 21.66 31.22
N ASP A 80 10.61 20.63 32.02
CA ASP A 80 11.13 19.29 31.79
C ASP A 80 9.99 18.26 31.87
N PRO A 81 9.24 18.07 30.77
CA PRO A 81 8.11 17.15 30.72
C PRO A 81 8.57 15.70 30.76
N LEU A 82 7.75 14.85 31.38
CA LEU A 82 7.96 13.41 31.41
C LEU A 82 8.05 12.84 29.98
N ARG A 83 9.15 12.14 29.67
CA ARG A 83 9.38 11.50 28.37
C ARG A 83 10.24 10.25 28.51
N LEU A 84 10.06 9.33 27.56
CA LEU A 84 10.98 8.22 27.35
C LEU A 84 12.10 8.67 26.42
N LYS A 85 13.34 8.45 26.83
CA LYS A 85 14.52 8.63 26.00
C LYS A 85 15.19 7.28 25.77
N ILE A 86 15.46 6.96 24.51
CA ILE A 86 16.16 5.74 24.11
C ILE A 86 17.37 6.17 23.31
N GLU A 87 18.57 5.78 23.74
CA GLU A 87 19.83 6.13 23.09
C GLU A 87 20.60 4.87 22.71
N ASP A 88 21.06 4.83 21.46
CA ASP A 88 22.00 3.84 20.95
C ASP A 88 22.79 4.48 19.80
N GLU A 89 24.12 4.40 19.86
CA GLU A 89 25.04 5.06 18.93
C GLU A 89 24.95 4.54 17.49
N ASN A 90 24.45 3.33 17.30
CA ASN A 90 24.34 2.67 15.99
C ASN A 90 22.90 2.69 15.45
N SER A 91 21.96 3.21 16.24
CA SER A 91 20.55 3.23 15.87
C SER A 91 20.18 4.30 14.85
N ASN A 92 19.01 4.10 14.23
CA ASN A 92 18.40 5.11 13.36
C ASN A 92 17.60 6.19 14.11
N GLY A 93 17.54 6.13 15.44
CA GLY A 93 16.89 7.16 16.26
C GLY A 93 15.35 7.17 16.24
N TYR A 94 14.70 6.22 15.57
CA TYR A 94 13.24 6.24 15.39
C TYR A 94 12.42 5.58 16.51
N ALA A 95 13.08 4.95 17.49
CA ALA A 95 12.37 4.36 18.63
C ALA A 95 11.75 5.45 19.52
N THR A 96 10.42 5.44 19.66
CA THR A 96 9.65 6.39 20.47
C THR A 96 8.57 5.68 21.27
N GLY A 97 8.19 6.22 22.42
CA GLY A 97 7.15 5.64 23.26
C GLY A 97 6.54 6.61 24.26
N ASN A 98 5.30 6.33 24.64
CA ASN A 98 4.53 7.04 25.65
C ASN A 98 4.67 6.37 27.01
N VAL A 99 4.70 7.18 28.08
CA VAL A 99 4.82 6.72 29.47
C VAL A 99 3.48 6.90 30.17
N TYR A 100 2.93 5.81 30.72
CA TYR A 100 1.68 5.84 31.47
C TYR A 100 1.96 5.69 32.97
N LEU A 101 1.33 6.55 33.78
CA LEU A 101 1.47 6.58 35.23
C LEU A 101 0.22 6.03 35.91
N LYS A 102 0.40 5.44 37.09
CA LYS A 102 -0.67 5.11 38.04
C LYS A 102 -1.16 6.36 38.78
N ASP A 103 -2.29 6.23 39.46
CA ASP A 103 -2.86 7.28 40.31
C ASP A 103 -1.92 7.73 41.46
N ASP A 104 -0.97 6.88 41.85
CA ASP A 104 0.05 7.18 42.88
C ASP A 104 1.33 7.83 42.32
N GLY A 105 1.39 8.05 41.00
CA GLY A 105 2.53 8.67 40.30
C GLY A 105 3.66 7.71 39.93
N ALA A 106 3.55 6.41 40.25
CA ALA A 106 4.50 5.41 39.75
C ALA A 106 4.25 5.11 38.26
N ILE A 107 5.29 4.64 37.56
CA ILE A 107 5.13 4.16 36.17
C ILE A 107 4.28 2.88 36.19
N ASP A 108 3.21 2.86 35.39
CA ASP A 108 2.40 1.67 35.17
C ASP A 108 2.99 0.82 34.06
N PHE A 109 3.04 1.39 32.85
CA PHE A 109 3.65 0.76 31.69
C PHE A 109 4.14 1.82 30.69
N ILE A 110 4.97 1.37 29.76
CA ILE A 110 5.46 2.16 28.64
C ILE A 110 4.90 1.53 27.36
N GLN A 111 4.29 2.34 26.51
CA GLN A 111 3.80 1.91 25.21
C GLN A 111 4.70 2.48 24.11
N MET A 112 5.36 1.62 23.35
CA MET A 112 6.12 2.05 22.18
C MET A 112 5.17 2.51 21.07
N THR A 113 5.43 3.69 20.51
CA THR A 113 4.65 4.34 19.43
C THR A 113 5.39 4.34 18.10
N GLY A 114 6.71 4.18 18.14
CA GLY A 114 7.55 4.00 16.97
C GLY A 114 8.68 3.04 17.31
N PHE A 115 8.99 2.15 16.37
CA PHE A 115 10.12 1.24 16.50
C PHE A 115 11.25 1.76 15.61
N GLY A 116 12.49 1.63 16.08
CA GLY A 116 13.67 1.93 15.30
C GLY A 116 14.56 0.69 15.15
N ASP A 117 15.55 0.79 14.26
CA ASP A 117 16.47 -0.29 13.93
C ASP A 117 17.85 -0.02 14.55
N ASN A 118 18.66 -1.08 14.62
CA ASN A 118 20.05 -1.05 15.10
C ASN A 118 20.25 -0.61 16.56
N TYR A 119 19.27 -0.91 17.43
CA TYR A 119 19.39 -0.76 18.88
C TYR A 119 19.98 -2.06 19.48
N PHE A 120 21.30 -2.12 19.64
CA PHE A 120 22.05 -3.30 20.09
C PHE A 120 22.57 -3.14 21.52
N ASP A 121 23.08 -1.96 21.86
CA ASP A 121 23.59 -1.58 23.18
C ASP A 121 22.80 -0.38 23.71
N SER A 122 21.48 -0.46 23.55
CA SER A 122 20.59 0.66 23.84
C SER A 122 20.46 0.90 25.34
N THR A 123 20.39 2.18 25.72
CA THR A 123 19.95 2.60 27.06
C THR A 123 18.58 3.25 26.95
N ALA A 124 17.70 2.95 27.91
CA ALA A 124 16.40 3.60 28.02
C ALA A 124 16.32 4.31 29.37
N VAL A 125 15.92 5.58 29.37
CA VAL A 125 15.78 6.39 30.58
C VAL A 125 14.49 7.17 30.50
N ILE A 126 13.83 7.32 31.64
CA ILE A 126 12.70 8.24 31.80
C ILE A 126 13.25 9.57 32.28
N GLU A 127 13.06 10.61 31.49
CA GLU A 127 13.46 11.98 31.82
C GLU A 127 12.24 12.84 32.12
N GLY A 128 12.42 13.90 32.91
CA GLY A 128 11.38 14.87 33.23
C GLY A 128 10.27 14.37 34.16
N GLY A 129 9.24 15.20 34.37
CA GLY A 129 8.10 14.86 35.21
C GLY A 129 8.30 15.07 36.72
N GLY A 130 9.51 15.38 37.16
CA GLY A 130 9.86 15.53 38.59
C GLY A 130 10.01 14.21 39.36
N GLY A 131 9.93 13.06 38.68
CA GLY A 131 10.16 11.73 39.25
C GLY A 131 11.66 11.35 39.30
N SER A 132 12.00 10.37 40.14
CA SER A 132 13.36 9.79 40.19
C SER A 132 13.28 8.30 40.53
N GLY A 133 14.29 7.52 40.11
CA GLY A 133 14.43 6.10 40.50
C GLY A 133 13.77 5.07 39.57
N ALA A 134 13.29 5.46 38.39
CA ALA A 134 12.90 4.51 37.36
C ALA A 134 14.14 3.91 36.68
N GLU A 135 14.30 2.61 36.75
CA GLU A 135 15.33 1.85 36.01
C GLU A 135 14.64 1.08 34.88
N LEU A 136 15.03 1.36 33.64
CA LEU A 136 14.54 0.63 32.47
C LEU A 136 15.66 -0.28 31.96
N VAL A 137 15.33 -1.54 31.74
CA VAL A 137 16.18 -2.48 31.01
C VAL A 137 15.51 -2.72 29.66
N PRO A 138 16.03 -2.12 28.56
CA PRO A 138 15.49 -2.41 27.24
C PRO A 138 15.78 -3.87 26.88
N ILE A 139 14.74 -4.60 26.47
CA ILE A 139 14.88 -5.96 25.96
C ILE A 139 15.01 -5.87 24.43
N THR A 140 16.22 -6.04 23.91
CA THR A 140 16.51 -6.04 22.48
C THR A 140 16.65 -7.50 21.97
N GLY A 141 16.11 -7.80 20.77
CA GLY A 141 16.35 -9.04 20.02
C GLY A 141 15.63 -10.34 20.46
N LEU A 142 14.44 -10.65 19.92
CA LEU A 142 13.74 -11.94 20.08
C LEU A 142 13.65 -12.76 18.76
N LEU A 143 13.87 -14.07 18.83
CA LEU A 143 13.76 -15.04 17.72
C LEU A 143 12.31 -15.50 17.51
N THR A 144 11.77 -15.39 16.28
CA THR A 144 10.34 -15.69 16.01
C THR A 144 10.05 -16.69 14.88
N GLY A 145 11.06 -17.26 14.20
CA GLY A 145 10.83 -18.35 13.25
C GLY A 145 12.04 -18.80 12.43
N LEU A 146 11.97 -20.02 11.88
CA LEU A 146 12.94 -20.66 10.99
C LEU A 146 12.25 -21.01 9.66
N SER A 147 12.90 -20.74 8.51
CA SER A 147 12.38 -21.08 7.18
C SER A 147 13.30 -22.06 6.45
N ILE A 148 12.73 -23.11 5.87
CA ILE A 148 13.46 -24.12 5.10
C ILE A 148 13.62 -23.65 3.65
N GLN A 149 14.85 -23.39 3.20
CA GLN A 149 15.12 -22.92 1.82
C GLN A 149 15.21 -24.05 0.79
N GLN A 150 15.57 -25.26 1.22
CA GLN A 150 15.60 -26.46 0.38
C GLN A 150 15.04 -27.64 1.17
N GLN A 151 14.00 -28.27 0.65
CA GLN A 151 13.20 -29.23 1.42
C GLN A 151 13.84 -30.62 1.55
N GLY A 152 14.92 -30.90 0.81
CA GLY A 152 15.55 -32.23 0.75
C GLY A 152 14.55 -33.35 0.41
N ARG A 153 15.00 -34.62 0.38
CA ARG A 153 14.14 -35.82 0.25
C ARG A 153 14.76 -36.97 1.04
N ASN A 154 13.94 -37.95 1.46
CA ASN A 154 14.32 -39.18 2.18
C ASN A 154 14.68 -39.04 3.68
N TYR A 155 14.11 -38.05 4.38
CA TYR A 155 14.17 -38.00 5.85
C TYR A 155 13.16 -39.00 6.46
N THR A 156 13.59 -39.70 7.51
CA THR A 156 12.77 -40.57 8.37
C THR A 156 12.52 -39.90 9.72
N GLU A 157 11.62 -40.43 10.53
CA GLU A 157 11.29 -39.87 11.85
C GLU A 157 12.50 -39.86 12.81
N GLU A 158 13.55 -40.63 12.50
CA GLU A 158 14.83 -40.65 13.24
C GLU A 158 15.83 -39.55 12.77
N ASP A 159 15.58 -38.85 11.65
CA ASP A 159 16.49 -37.86 11.05
C ASP A 159 16.23 -36.40 11.50
N VAL A 160 15.29 -36.18 12.42
CA VAL A 160 14.88 -34.82 12.83
C VAL A 160 15.83 -34.25 13.89
N ASN A 161 16.99 -33.74 13.45
CA ASN A 161 17.76 -32.77 14.21
C ASN A 161 17.91 -31.49 13.38
N ILE A 162 17.29 -30.40 13.87
CA ILE A 162 17.50 -29.06 13.30
C ILE A 162 18.81 -28.53 13.88
N ILE A 163 19.87 -28.65 13.09
CA ILE A 163 21.17 -28.06 13.42
C ILE A 163 21.25 -26.73 12.68
N ILE A 164 21.28 -25.63 13.43
CA ILE A 164 21.55 -24.32 12.85
C ILE A 164 23.07 -24.18 12.75
N SER A 165 23.61 -24.57 11.59
CA SER A 165 24.99 -24.30 11.23
C SER A 165 25.07 -23.07 10.33
N GLY A 166 25.80 -22.07 10.79
CA GLY A 166 26.30 -20.98 9.99
C GLY A 166 27.24 -20.20 10.88
N GLY A 167 28.33 -19.63 10.36
CA GLY A 167 29.24 -18.77 11.10
C GLY A 167 30.71 -19.13 11.07
N GLY A 168 31.48 -18.36 10.31
CA GLY A 168 32.92 -18.48 10.25
C GLY A 168 33.36 -19.70 9.44
N GLY A 169 33.27 -20.90 10.00
CA GLY A 169 33.85 -22.12 9.41
C GLY A 169 32.87 -23.08 8.73
N GLN A 170 33.40 -24.00 7.92
CA GLN A 170 32.65 -25.07 7.25
C GLN A 170 33.44 -26.39 7.22
N GLY A 171 32.73 -27.52 7.12
CA GLY A 171 33.32 -28.82 6.76
C GLY A 171 33.97 -29.64 7.89
N ALA A 172 33.90 -29.21 9.15
CA ALA A 172 34.42 -30.01 10.26
C ALA A 172 33.54 -31.23 10.57
N THR A 173 34.16 -32.39 10.77
CA THR A 173 33.47 -33.65 11.15
C THR A 173 34.28 -34.41 12.20
N GLY A 174 33.60 -35.16 13.06
CA GLY A 174 34.23 -35.92 14.13
C GLY A 174 33.42 -37.16 14.52
N VAL A 175 34.08 -38.10 15.19
CA VAL A 175 33.47 -39.36 15.67
C VAL A 175 33.75 -39.53 17.16
N ALA A 176 32.71 -39.91 17.91
CA ALA A 176 32.83 -40.27 19.32
C ALA A 176 33.19 -41.75 19.48
N SER A 177 33.86 -42.10 20.57
CA SER A 177 33.98 -43.48 21.04
C SER A 177 33.31 -43.62 22.40
N VAL A 178 32.55 -44.69 22.61
CA VAL A 178 31.85 -44.98 23.88
C VAL A 178 32.47 -46.22 24.51
N ASN A 179 32.75 -46.18 25.81
CA ASN A 179 33.30 -47.29 26.56
C ASN A 179 32.21 -48.32 26.94
N GLN A 180 32.63 -49.49 27.42
CA GLN A 180 31.71 -50.57 27.85
C GLN A 180 30.78 -50.21 29.03
N PHE A 181 31.00 -49.05 29.66
CA PHE A 181 30.20 -48.54 30.77
C PHE A 181 29.19 -47.46 30.32
N GLY A 182 29.15 -47.15 29.02
CA GLY A 182 28.21 -46.20 28.44
C GLY A 182 28.62 -44.74 28.64
N GLU A 183 29.91 -44.45 28.72
CA GLU A 183 30.48 -43.09 28.78
C GLU A 183 31.26 -42.80 27.49
N VAL A 184 31.22 -41.56 26.99
CA VAL A 184 32.09 -41.13 25.88
C VAL A 184 33.53 -41.14 26.37
N SER A 185 34.41 -41.91 25.73
CA SER A 185 35.81 -42.06 26.11
C SER A 185 36.75 -41.13 25.35
N SER A 186 36.39 -40.75 24.12
CA SER A 186 37.16 -39.83 23.28
C SER A 186 36.31 -39.30 22.13
N ILE A 187 36.73 -38.16 21.58
CA ILE A 187 36.21 -37.61 20.33
C ILE A 187 37.40 -37.42 19.39
N SER A 188 37.33 -37.99 18.21
CA SER A 188 38.38 -37.88 17.19
C SER A 188 37.87 -37.06 16.01
N LEU A 189 38.69 -36.11 15.57
CA LEU A 189 38.42 -35.27 14.42
C LEU A 189 38.68 -36.06 13.14
N THR A 190 37.69 -36.15 12.26
CA THR A 190 37.80 -36.82 10.95
C THR A 190 38.03 -35.82 9.82
N ASN A 191 37.54 -34.60 9.96
CA ASN A 191 37.86 -33.46 9.11
C ASN A 191 37.98 -32.21 9.98
N ALA A 192 39.09 -31.48 9.86
CA ALA A 192 39.35 -30.28 10.65
C ALA A 192 38.50 -29.07 10.24
N GLY A 193 37.90 -29.11 9.04
CA GLY A 193 37.19 -27.99 8.45
C GLY A 193 38.09 -26.77 8.22
N GLU A 194 37.50 -25.70 7.72
CA GLU A 194 38.20 -24.47 7.32
C GLU A 194 37.38 -23.22 7.67
N PHE A 195 38.04 -22.06 7.74
CA PHE A 195 37.45 -20.72 7.99
C PHE A 195 36.91 -20.44 9.40
N PHE A 196 37.23 -21.24 10.42
CA PHE A 196 36.80 -20.95 11.79
C PHE A 196 37.46 -19.68 12.36
N GLU A 197 36.67 -18.60 12.55
CA GLU A 197 37.14 -17.36 13.18
C GLU A 197 37.23 -17.47 14.72
N THR A 198 36.38 -18.30 15.33
CA THR A 198 36.38 -18.63 16.76
C THR A 198 36.22 -20.15 16.94
N PRO A 199 36.68 -20.74 18.07
CA PRO A 199 36.50 -22.17 18.31
C PRO A 199 35.01 -22.55 18.30
N PRO A 200 34.61 -23.59 17.56
CA PRO A 200 33.21 -24.02 17.52
C PRO A 200 32.78 -24.67 18.84
N LEU A 201 31.50 -24.56 19.15
CA LEU A 201 30.82 -25.33 20.17
C LEU A 201 30.60 -26.77 19.65
N ILE A 202 30.93 -27.76 20.49
CA ILE A 202 30.76 -29.17 20.15
C ILE A 202 29.48 -29.69 20.81
N GLN A 203 28.50 -30.05 19.99
CA GLN A 203 27.29 -30.74 20.43
C GLN A 203 27.47 -32.25 20.26
N ILE A 204 27.18 -33.00 21.33
CA ILE A 204 27.21 -34.46 21.38
C ILE A 204 25.76 -34.92 21.51
N ILE A 205 25.18 -35.43 20.44
CA ILE A 205 23.75 -35.79 20.40
C ILE A 205 23.52 -37.23 19.95
N GLY A 206 22.41 -37.82 20.40
CA GLY A 206 22.08 -39.22 20.11
C GLY A 206 22.82 -40.22 21.02
N GLY A 207 22.81 -41.50 20.64
CA GLY A 207 23.48 -42.56 21.40
C GLY A 207 22.80 -42.97 22.72
N GLY A 208 21.69 -42.33 23.13
CA GLY A 208 20.87 -42.71 24.29
C GLY A 208 21.36 -42.23 25.67
N GLY A 209 22.50 -41.52 25.74
CA GLY A 209 23.09 -40.98 26.97
C GLY A 209 23.00 -39.45 27.08
N SER A 210 23.52 -38.89 28.19
CA SER A 210 23.58 -37.43 28.40
C SER A 210 24.78 -37.00 29.26
N GLY A 211 25.06 -35.69 29.32
CA GLY A 211 26.08 -35.11 30.20
C GLY A 211 27.52 -35.17 29.69
N ALA A 212 27.72 -35.51 28.41
CA ALA A 212 29.04 -35.40 27.79
C ALA A 212 29.27 -33.96 27.30
N SER A 213 30.49 -33.45 27.44
CA SER A 213 30.88 -32.12 26.98
C SER A 213 32.32 -32.11 26.47
N ALA A 214 32.60 -31.26 25.47
CA ALA A 214 33.91 -31.14 24.84
C ALA A 214 34.17 -29.70 24.37
N ALA A 215 35.45 -29.35 24.22
CA ALA A 215 35.89 -28.08 23.66
C ALA A 215 36.77 -28.31 22.42
N ALA A 216 36.56 -27.49 21.39
CA ALA A 216 37.43 -27.43 20.22
C ALA A 216 38.50 -26.35 20.41
N PHE A 217 39.67 -26.56 19.82
CA PHE A 217 40.71 -25.55 19.68
C PHE A 217 40.98 -25.29 18.20
N ILE A 218 41.20 -24.04 17.84
CA ILE A 218 41.49 -23.64 16.45
C ILE A 218 42.86 -22.96 16.34
N ASP A 219 43.48 -23.11 15.17
CA ASP A 219 44.66 -22.35 14.75
C ASP A 219 44.51 -22.00 13.26
N LEU A 220 44.80 -20.75 12.88
CA LEU A 220 44.73 -20.27 11.49
C LEU A 220 43.47 -20.69 10.71
N GLY A 221 42.30 -20.76 11.37
CA GLY A 221 41.03 -21.08 10.72
C GLY A 221 40.65 -22.57 10.65
N VAL A 222 41.45 -23.48 11.23
CA VAL A 222 41.16 -24.93 11.25
C VAL A 222 41.12 -25.47 12.68
N ILE A 223 40.33 -26.53 12.93
CA ILE A 223 40.30 -27.19 14.24
C ILE A 223 41.55 -28.06 14.40
N THR A 224 42.33 -27.82 15.45
CA THR A 224 43.59 -28.54 15.72
C THR A 224 43.42 -29.66 16.72
N ASN A 225 42.51 -29.52 17.69
CA ASN A 225 42.28 -30.51 18.74
C ASN A 225 40.85 -30.44 19.30
N ILE A 226 40.37 -31.55 19.85
CA ILE A 226 39.13 -31.65 20.63
C ILE A 226 39.44 -32.25 21.99
N ASP A 227 39.18 -31.51 23.05
CA ASP A 227 39.29 -32.01 24.42
C ASP A 227 37.92 -32.42 24.95
N LEU A 228 37.81 -33.67 25.38
CA LEU A 228 36.65 -34.16 26.10
C LEU A 228 36.72 -33.68 27.56
N ILE A 229 35.76 -32.86 27.98
CA ILE A 229 35.69 -32.26 29.31
C ILE A 229 34.95 -33.21 30.27
N SER A 230 33.87 -33.84 29.80
CA SER A 230 33.10 -34.85 30.53
C SER A 230 32.62 -35.93 29.57
N GLY A 231 32.77 -37.21 29.95
CA GLY A 231 32.28 -38.34 29.15
C GLY A 231 30.78 -38.58 29.24
N GLY A 232 30.10 -37.95 30.21
CA GLY A 232 28.68 -38.20 30.50
C GLY A 232 28.40 -39.67 30.86
N GLY A 233 27.14 -40.10 30.72
CA GLY A 233 26.77 -41.48 31.00
C GLY A 233 25.45 -41.91 30.34
N GLY A 234 25.26 -43.22 30.22
CA GLY A 234 24.04 -43.83 29.67
C GLY A 234 24.03 -44.03 28.15
N TYR A 235 25.15 -43.83 27.46
CA TYR A 235 25.25 -44.02 26.01
C TYR A 235 25.21 -45.51 25.65
N GLN A 236 24.15 -45.93 24.96
CA GLN A 236 23.93 -47.29 24.45
C GLN A 236 24.34 -47.45 22.99
N GLY A 237 24.59 -46.33 22.29
CA GLY A 237 25.15 -46.28 20.94
C GLY A 237 26.11 -45.10 20.81
N THR A 238 26.87 -45.06 19.73
CA THR A 238 27.83 -43.97 19.48
C THR A 238 27.09 -42.66 19.17
N PRO A 239 27.30 -41.58 19.94
CA PRO A 239 26.67 -40.30 19.66
C PRO A 239 27.30 -39.60 18.44
N SER A 240 26.53 -38.75 17.79
CA SER A 240 26.97 -37.88 16.71
C SER A 240 27.65 -36.63 17.26
N ILE A 241 28.74 -36.22 16.61
CA ILE A 241 29.51 -35.02 16.96
C ILE A 241 29.21 -33.94 15.93
N ILE A 242 28.72 -32.79 16.41
CA ILE A 242 28.33 -31.67 15.57
C ILE A 242 29.09 -30.43 16.03
N PHE A 243 29.69 -29.75 15.06
CA PHE A 243 30.37 -28.48 15.28
C PHE A 243 29.40 -27.35 14.93
N THR A 244 29.05 -26.56 15.92
CA THR A 244 28.22 -25.36 15.76
C THR A 244 28.97 -24.15 16.30
N ARG A 245 28.44 -22.96 16.10
CA ARG A 245 28.76 -21.81 16.95
C ARG A 245 27.46 -21.36 17.61
N ASP A 246 27.55 -20.54 18.65
CA ASP A 246 26.40 -19.72 19.02
C ASP A 246 26.04 -18.84 17.82
N THR A 247 24.92 -19.14 17.20
CA THR A 247 24.40 -18.36 16.08
C THR A 247 23.23 -17.58 16.62
N ASP A 248 23.45 -16.29 16.90
CA ASP A 248 22.35 -15.36 17.11
C ASP A 248 21.61 -15.19 15.78
N LEU A 249 20.51 -15.94 15.62
CA LEU A 249 19.62 -15.82 14.47
C LEU A 249 18.80 -14.54 14.59
N ILE A 250 19.44 -13.41 14.28
CA ILE A 250 18.74 -12.13 14.19
C ILE A 250 18.22 -12.00 12.76
N ARG A 251 16.95 -12.40 12.54
CA ARG A 251 16.19 -11.94 11.38
C ARG A 251 14.81 -11.48 11.80
N THR A 252 14.41 -10.36 11.23
CA THR A 252 13.14 -9.63 11.34
C THR A 252 11.97 -10.50 11.81
N ALA A 253 11.64 -10.34 13.09
CA ALA A 253 10.35 -10.72 13.60
C ALA A 253 9.31 -9.72 13.09
N ARG A 254 8.56 -10.05 12.03
CA ARG A 254 7.23 -9.48 11.89
C ARG A 254 6.34 -10.16 12.91
N ASN A 255 6.43 -9.73 14.16
CA ASN A 255 5.34 -9.96 15.08
C ASN A 255 4.17 -9.15 14.53
N ARG A 256 3.19 -9.83 13.91
CA ARG A 256 1.88 -9.22 13.68
C ARG A 256 1.28 -8.97 15.06
N GLN A 257 1.59 -7.83 15.67
CA GLN A 257 0.66 -7.22 16.60
C GLN A 257 -0.54 -6.76 15.76
N SER A 258 -1.54 -7.62 15.73
CA SER A 258 -2.89 -7.29 15.30
C SER A 258 -3.46 -6.24 16.26
N LEU A 259 -3.02 -4.99 16.18
CA LEU A 259 -3.70 -3.80 16.75
C LEU A 259 -2.99 -2.46 16.46
N ASN A 260 -2.30 -2.31 15.33
CA ASN A 260 -2.06 -0.96 14.79
C ASN A 260 -3.33 -0.52 14.06
N SER A 261 -4.36 -0.13 14.81
CA SER A 261 -5.62 0.33 14.23
C SER A 261 -5.41 1.73 13.66
N VAL A 262 -5.12 1.81 12.35
CA VAL A 262 -5.21 3.08 11.61
C VAL A 262 -6.69 3.47 11.59
N LEU A 263 -7.00 4.68 12.06
CA LEU A 263 -8.36 5.21 12.01
C LEU A 263 -8.62 5.72 10.60
N TYR A 264 -9.52 5.05 9.88
CA TYR A 264 -9.97 5.50 8.57
C TYR A 264 -11.24 6.34 8.72
N ASN A 265 -11.26 7.48 8.05
CA ASN A 265 -12.47 8.24 7.82
C ASN A 265 -13.23 7.61 6.67
N LEU A 266 -14.55 7.47 6.82
CA LEU A 266 -15.44 6.91 5.82
C LEU A 266 -16.45 7.95 5.36
N SER A 267 -16.79 7.93 4.07
CA SER A 267 -17.92 8.70 3.52
C SER A 267 -18.57 7.90 2.39
N GLY A 268 -19.90 7.93 2.25
CA GLY A 268 -20.56 7.24 1.14
C GLY A 268 -20.57 8.05 -0.15
N ILE A 269 -20.46 7.37 -1.30
CA ILE A 269 -20.74 7.98 -2.62
C ILE A 269 -22.25 8.22 -2.78
N LEU A 270 -22.61 9.34 -3.42
CA LEU A 270 -24.00 9.80 -3.56
C LEU A 270 -24.65 9.38 -4.88
N THR A 271 -23.85 9.17 -5.91
CA THR A 271 -24.27 8.76 -7.26
C THR A 271 -23.37 7.63 -7.73
N ASN A 272 -23.81 6.90 -8.77
CA ASN A 272 -22.91 5.97 -9.46
C ASN A 272 -21.68 6.73 -9.98
N VAL A 273 -20.56 6.02 -10.01
CA VAL A 273 -19.28 6.53 -10.50
C VAL A 273 -18.86 5.68 -11.70
N ASP A 274 -18.78 6.31 -12.87
CA ASP A 274 -18.32 5.67 -14.11
C ASP A 274 -16.79 5.59 -14.17
N SER A 275 -16.21 4.86 -15.12
CA SER A 275 -14.77 4.56 -15.15
C SER A 275 -13.88 5.80 -15.36
N ASN A 276 -14.41 6.84 -16.00
CA ASN A 276 -13.69 8.06 -16.39
C ASN A 276 -14.16 9.32 -15.65
N ASP A 277 -15.03 9.17 -14.63
CA ASP A 277 -15.52 10.31 -13.86
C ASP A 277 -14.37 11.06 -13.17
N THR A 278 -14.28 12.35 -13.46
CA THR A 278 -13.30 13.27 -12.87
C THR A 278 -13.84 14.00 -11.63
N THR A 279 -15.14 13.84 -11.34
CA THR A 279 -15.82 14.40 -10.17
C THR A 279 -16.62 13.31 -9.49
N ILE A 280 -16.42 13.14 -8.18
CA ILE A 280 -17.09 12.10 -7.40
C ILE A 280 -17.84 12.75 -6.24
N HIS A 281 -19.16 12.58 -6.23
CA HIS A 281 -20.05 13.15 -5.22
C HIS A 281 -20.12 12.25 -3.99
N ILE A 282 -19.87 12.81 -2.81
CA ILE A 282 -19.83 12.10 -1.53
C ILE A 282 -20.60 12.83 -0.43
N GLU A 283 -20.90 12.14 0.66
CA GLU A 283 -21.63 12.75 1.78
C GLU A 283 -20.92 13.94 2.41
N THR A 284 -19.62 13.83 2.68
CA THR A 284 -18.81 14.93 3.20
C THR A 284 -17.34 14.71 2.92
N THR A 285 -16.67 15.76 2.43
CA THR A 285 -15.21 15.75 2.27
C THR A 285 -14.49 16.36 3.47
N ASP A 286 -15.19 16.81 4.50
CA ASP A 286 -14.61 17.51 5.66
C ASP A 286 -13.37 16.82 6.26
N PRO A 287 -13.36 15.48 6.48
CA PRO A 287 -12.22 14.80 7.09
C PRO A 287 -11.04 14.55 6.13
N TYR A 288 -11.17 14.94 4.86
CA TYR A 288 -10.15 14.69 3.82
C TYR A 288 -9.30 15.94 3.56
N PRO A 289 -8.00 15.81 3.24
CA PRO A 289 -7.16 16.96 2.85
C PRO A 289 -7.64 17.57 1.52
N GLY A 290 -7.21 18.81 1.21
CA GLY A 290 -7.64 19.54 0.01
C GLY A 290 -7.32 18.86 -1.33
N SER A 291 -6.32 17.98 -1.32
CA SER A 291 -5.92 17.06 -2.39
C SER A 291 -5.34 15.81 -1.71
N GLY A 292 -5.40 14.65 -2.36
CA GLY A 292 -4.91 13.41 -1.76
C GLY A 292 -5.41 12.18 -2.51
N LYS A 293 -5.53 11.06 -1.79
CA LYS A 293 -6.03 9.79 -2.32
C LYS A 293 -7.12 9.22 -1.41
N PHE A 294 -8.05 8.48 -2.01
CA PHE A 294 -9.00 7.66 -1.29
C PHE A 294 -9.18 6.32 -2.00
N LEU A 295 -9.60 5.30 -1.25
CA LEU A 295 -9.97 4.00 -1.80
C LEU A 295 -11.49 3.86 -1.82
N VAL A 296 -12.01 3.38 -2.94
CA VAL A 296 -13.41 2.94 -3.09
C VAL A 296 -13.43 1.53 -3.66
N GLY A 297 -14.10 0.60 -2.97
CA GLY A 297 -14.03 -0.82 -3.32
C GLY A 297 -12.58 -1.35 -3.32
N ARG A 298 -12.01 -1.54 -4.51
CA ARG A 298 -10.62 -1.96 -4.75
C ARG A 298 -9.77 -0.91 -5.46
N GLU A 299 -10.36 0.21 -5.87
CA GLU A 299 -9.72 1.25 -6.65
C GLU A 299 -9.23 2.38 -5.75
N VAL A 300 -7.96 2.78 -5.93
CA VAL A 300 -7.41 4.01 -5.36
C VAL A 300 -7.57 5.13 -6.37
N ILE A 301 -8.22 6.21 -5.95
CA ILE A 301 -8.47 7.40 -6.73
C ILE A 301 -7.68 8.55 -6.12
N ARG A 302 -6.92 9.26 -6.96
CA ARG A 302 -6.24 10.50 -6.57
C ARG A 302 -7.13 11.67 -6.94
N TYR A 303 -7.18 12.70 -6.11
CA TYR A 303 -7.93 13.93 -6.41
C TYR A 303 -7.07 15.17 -6.16
N THR A 304 -7.30 16.21 -6.97
CA THR A 304 -6.54 17.46 -6.92
C THR A 304 -7.28 18.60 -6.22
N GLY A 305 -8.60 18.46 -6.03
CA GLY A 305 -9.43 19.42 -5.32
C GLY A 305 -10.65 18.79 -4.67
N LYS A 306 -11.34 19.55 -3.81
CA LYS A 306 -12.60 19.14 -3.17
C LYS A 306 -13.55 20.32 -2.97
N THR A 307 -14.85 20.05 -3.04
CA THR A 307 -15.92 20.88 -2.46
C THR A 307 -16.37 20.26 -1.13
N ALA A 308 -17.39 20.79 -0.45
CA ALA A 308 -17.93 20.16 0.77
C ALA A 308 -18.48 18.73 0.54
N THR A 309 -18.92 18.41 -0.68
CA THR A 309 -19.60 17.14 -1.01
C THR A 309 -19.14 16.51 -2.32
N SER A 310 -17.96 16.89 -2.83
CA SER A 310 -17.37 16.25 -4.00
C SER A 310 -15.85 16.36 -4.03
N PHE A 311 -15.21 15.35 -4.61
CA PHE A 311 -13.84 15.46 -5.08
C PHE A 311 -13.83 15.87 -6.55
N THR A 312 -12.85 16.66 -6.95
CA THR A 312 -12.70 17.19 -8.31
C THR A 312 -11.29 16.95 -8.84
N GLY A 313 -11.17 16.79 -10.16
CA GLY A 313 -9.90 16.44 -10.80
C GLY A 313 -9.41 15.09 -10.29
N CYS A 314 -10.30 14.10 -10.33
CA CYS A 314 -10.04 12.74 -9.92
C CYS A 314 -9.30 11.99 -11.03
N ASP A 315 -8.11 11.48 -10.72
CA ASP A 315 -7.37 10.52 -11.54
C ASP A 315 -7.70 9.11 -11.05
N ARG A 316 -8.15 8.26 -11.99
CA ARG A 316 -8.70 6.94 -11.73
C ARG A 316 -7.64 5.84 -11.83
N GLY A 317 -7.94 4.68 -11.25
CA GLY A 317 -7.13 3.48 -11.40
C GLY A 317 -5.68 3.54 -10.92
N VAL A 318 -5.34 4.42 -9.97
CA VAL A 318 -3.94 4.73 -9.60
C VAL A 318 -3.18 3.52 -9.02
N ASN A 319 -3.88 2.59 -8.38
CA ASN A 319 -3.30 1.37 -7.81
C ASN A 319 -3.31 0.18 -8.77
N PHE A 320 -3.84 0.35 -9.97
CA PHE A 320 -3.85 -0.68 -10.99
C PHE A 320 -2.54 -0.65 -11.78
N ARG A 321 -2.03 -1.85 -12.09
CA ARG A 321 -0.83 -2.03 -12.92
C ARG A 321 -1.15 -2.58 -14.31
N PHE A 322 -2.44 -2.72 -14.60
CA PHE A 322 -2.92 -3.11 -15.91
C PHE A 322 -3.10 -1.86 -16.78
N ASP A 323 -2.99 -2.04 -18.08
CA ASP A 323 -3.18 -0.98 -19.06
C ASP A 323 -4.67 -0.89 -19.46
N GLN A 324 -5.36 -2.03 -19.59
CA GLN A 324 -6.77 -2.07 -20.00
C GLN A 324 -7.60 -3.09 -19.23
N LYS A 325 -8.86 -2.73 -18.94
CA LYS A 325 -9.90 -3.66 -18.50
C LYS A 325 -10.86 -3.93 -19.65
N VAL A 326 -11.21 -5.20 -19.86
CA VAL A 326 -12.27 -5.60 -20.81
C VAL A 326 -13.28 -6.52 -20.13
N THR A 327 -14.53 -6.48 -20.57
CA THR A 327 -15.59 -7.38 -20.09
C THR A 327 -16.00 -8.31 -21.22
N LEU A 328 -16.01 -9.62 -20.95
CA LEU A 328 -16.36 -10.65 -21.93
C LEU A 328 -17.87 -10.92 -21.96
N ASP A 329 -18.35 -11.50 -23.05
CA ASP A 329 -19.74 -11.94 -23.20
C ASP A 329 -20.17 -12.99 -22.15
N SER A 330 -21.47 -13.23 -22.04
CA SER A 330 -22.07 -14.20 -21.11
C SER A 330 -22.42 -15.54 -21.75
N LEU A 331 -21.91 -15.85 -22.95
CA LEU A 331 -22.32 -17.04 -23.71
C LEU A 331 -21.91 -18.36 -23.04
N GLN A 332 -20.87 -18.32 -22.21
CA GLN A 332 -20.35 -19.48 -21.48
C GLN A 332 -20.70 -19.44 -19.98
N ASP A 333 -21.70 -18.65 -19.58
CA ASP A 333 -22.11 -18.58 -18.17
C ASP A 333 -22.89 -19.83 -17.76
N ASP A 334 -22.52 -20.41 -16.62
CA ASP A 334 -23.28 -21.51 -16.03
C ASP A 334 -24.65 -20.98 -15.55
N ALA A 335 -25.73 -21.54 -16.08
CA ALA A 335 -27.09 -21.08 -15.81
C ALA A 335 -27.53 -21.22 -14.34
N ASN A 336 -26.83 -22.02 -13.52
CA ASN A 336 -27.16 -22.23 -12.11
C ASN A 336 -26.33 -21.35 -11.18
N THR A 337 -25.07 -21.09 -11.52
CA THR A 337 -24.15 -20.31 -10.66
C THR A 337 -23.98 -18.87 -11.12
N GLY A 338 -24.23 -18.59 -12.41
CA GLY A 338 -23.96 -17.29 -13.03
C GLY A 338 -22.48 -17.00 -13.24
N ILE A 339 -21.59 -17.97 -13.00
CA ILE A 339 -20.15 -17.84 -13.18
C ILE A 339 -19.79 -18.29 -14.59
N THR A 340 -18.92 -17.54 -15.25
CA THR A 340 -18.46 -17.86 -16.60
C THR A 340 -17.54 -19.08 -16.63
N GLN A 341 -17.62 -19.89 -17.69
CA GLN A 341 -16.75 -21.03 -17.92
C GLN A 341 -15.47 -20.68 -18.69
N TYR A 342 -15.31 -19.43 -19.13
CA TYR A 342 -14.04 -18.95 -19.66
C TYR A 342 -12.95 -19.02 -18.58
N ASP A 343 -11.77 -19.48 -18.96
CA ASP A 343 -10.64 -19.63 -18.04
C ASP A 343 -9.42 -18.85 -18.52
N PHE A 344 -8.87 -17.99 -17.66
CA PHE A 344 -7.65 -17.23 -17.91
C PHE A 344 -6.78 -17.28 -16.67
N SER A 345 -5.50 -17.58 -16.85
CA SER A 345 -4.48 -17.53 -15.81
C SER A 345 -3.67 -16.24 -15.91
N VAL A 346 -3.25 -15.72 -14.75
CA VAL A 346 -2.30 -14.59 -14.71
C VAL A 346 -1.05 -14.98 -15.48
N THR A 347 -0.52 -14.06 -16.29
CA THR A 347 0.58 -14.23 -17.25
C THR A 347 0.24 -14.92 -18.57
N ASP A 348 -1.02 -15.33 -18.79
CA ASP A 348 -1.42 -15.86 -20.10
C ASP A 348 -1.25 -14.81 -21.19
N LYS A 349 -0.70 -15.24 -22.33
CA LYS A 349 -0.69 -14.45 -23.56
C LYS A 349 -2.03 -14.61 -24.25
N VAL A 350 -2.84 -13.56 -24.22
CA VAL A 350 -4.13 -13.54 -24.91
C VAL A 350 -3.91 -13.54 -26.42
N ARG A 351 -4.71 -14.34 -27.12
CA ARG A 351 -4.66 -14.47 -28.58
C ARG A 351 -6.00 -14.07 -29.17
N ARG A 352 -6.00 -13.12 -30.11
CA ARG A 352 -7.16 -12.77 -30.94
C ARG A 352 -7.49 -13.92 -31.90
N VAL A 353 -8.76 -14.08 -32.24
CA VAL A 353 -9.20 -15.01 -33.29
C VAL A 353 -8.72 -14.53 -34.66
N VAL A 354 -8.67 -13.21 -34.85
CA VAL A 354 -8.11 -12.54 -36.04
C VAL A 354 -6.92 -11.70 -35.57
N GLU A 355 -5.70 -12.18 -35.86
CA GLU A 355 -4.46 -11.50 -35.51
C GLU A 355 -3.89 -10.71 -36.71
N SER A 356 -3.26 -9.59 -36.41
CA SER A 356 -2.44 -8.79 -37.34
C SER A 356 -1.03 -8.69 -36.79
N SER A 357 -0.03 -8.52 -37.64
CA SER A 357 1.36 -8.26 -37.24
C SER A 357 1.53 -6.99 -36.41
N ASN A 358 0.54 -6.09 -36.45
CA ASN A 358 0.56 -4.81 -35.75
C ASN A 358 -0.04 -4.90 -34.33
N ASN A 359 -0.65 -6.04 -33.96
CA ASN A 359 -1.23 -6.22 -32.63
C ASN A 359 -0.12 -6.37 -31.59
N ARG A 360 -0.19 -5.61 -30.49
CA ARG A 360 0.72 -5.78 -29.35
C ARG A 360 0.37 -7.04 -28.56
N VAL A 361 1.34 -7.54 -27.79
CA VAL A 361 1.15 -8.74 -26.98
C VAL A 361 0.37 -8.37 -25.72
N ALA A 362 -0.87 -8.84 -25.63
CA ALA A 362 -1.70 -8.70 -24.43
C ALA A 362 -1.41 -9.83 -23.43
N ILE A 363 -1.03 -9.46 -22.21
CA ILE A 363 -0.75 -10.37 -21.10
C ILE A 363 -1.80 -10.19 -20.01
N VAL A 364 -2.39 -11.29 -19.58
CA VAL A 364 -3.36 -11.31 -18.47
C VAL A 364 -2.70 -10.91 -17.17
N TYR A 365 -3.20 -9.84 -16.56
CA TYR A 365 -2.80 -9.37 -15.25
C TYR A 365 -3.68 -9.95 -14.14
N ASP A 366 -5.00 -9.96 -14.37
CA ASP A 366 -5.99 -10.50 -13.43
C ASP A 366 -7.27 -10.93 -14.19
N TRP A 367 -8.05 -11.82 -13.58
CA TRP A 367 -9.28 -12.37 -14.16
C TRP A 367 -10.34 -12.55 -13.07
N ASP A 368 -11.49 -11.90 -13.24
CA ASP A 368 -12.67 -12.10 -12.39
C ASP A 368 -13.79 -12.83 -13.17
N PRO A 369 -14.01 -14.13 -12.90
CA PRO A 369 -15.02 -14.92 -13.60
C PRO A 369 -16.46 -14.57 -13.19
N THR A 370 -16.65 -13.83 -12.09
CA THR A 370 -17.99 -13.40 -11.63
C THR A 370 -18.50 -12.23 -12.46
N THR A 371 -17.62 -11.26 -12.71
CA THR A 371 -17.94 -10.06 -13.50
C THR A 371 -17.54 -10.20 -14.96
N ARG A 372 -16.88 -11.29 -15.34
CA ARG A 372 -16.29 -11.52 -16.67
C ARG A 372 -15.26 -10.45 -17.04
N SER A 373 -14.60 -9.87 -16.03
CA SER A 373 -13.64 -8.79 -16.22
C SER A 373 -12.23 -9.35 -16.37
N LEU A 374 -11.61 -9.07 -17.50
CA LEU A 374 -10.24 -9.42 -17.82
C LEU A 374 -9.37 -8.16 -17.77
N TYR A 375 -8.30 -8.21 -16.99
CA TYR A 375 -7.37 -7.11 -16.80
C TYR A 375 -6.05 -7.43 -17.52
N LEU A 376 -5.58 -6.49 -18.35
CA LEU A 376 -4.56 -6.74 -19.36
C LEU A 376 -3.43 -5.72 -19.30
N THR A 377 -2.21 -6.20 -19.55
CA THR A 377 -1.05 -5.35 -19.84
C THR A 377 -0.60 -5.58 -21.26
N PHE A 378 -0.22 -4.52 -21.97
CA PHE A 378 0.28 -4.62 -23.34
C PHE A 378 1.79 -4.46 -23.35
N GLN A 379 2.46 -5.43 -23.94
CA GLN A 379 3.90 -5.42 -24.11
C GLN A 379 4.26 -5.31 -25.59
N VAL A 380 5.31 -4.54 -25.86
CA VAL A 380 6.01 -4.59 -27.14
C VAL A 380 6.74 -5.94 -27.20
N ASP A 381 6.62 -6.67 -28.31
CA ASP A 381 7.31 -7.94 -28.47
C ASP A 381 8.83 -7.74 -28.35
N GLU A 382 9.44 -8.34 -27.32
CA GLU A 382 10.88 -8.22 -27.04
C GLU A 382 11.75 -8.79 -28.18
N LEU A 383 11.17 -9.57 -29.10
CA LEU A 383 11.87 -10.03 -30.31
C LEU A 383 12.17 -8.92 -31.33
N ALA A 384 11.71 -7.68 -31.09
CA ALA A 384 12.10 -6.52 -31.88
C ALA A 384 13.38 -5.80 -31.40
N PHE A 385 14.04 -6.27 -30.32
CA PHE A 385 15.34 -5.73 -29.93
C PHE A 385 16.47 -6.33 -30.76
N ILE A 386 17.08 -5.49 -31.59
CA ILE A 386 18.37 -5.74 -32.24
C ILE A 386 19.40 -6.08 -31.16
N ASP A 387 19.96 -7.29 -31.22
CA ASP A 387 21.06 -7.75 -30.37
C ASP A 387 22.27 -6.81 -30.55
N GLY A 388 22.44 -5.89 -29.59
CA GLY A 388 23.52 -4.90 -29.56
C GLY A 388 24.89 -5.48 -29.22
N GLY A 389 25.06 -6.81 -29.26
CA GLY A 389 26.32 -7.48 -28.95
C GLY A 389 26.77 -7.33 -27.49
N ARG A 390 27.68 -8.21 -27.06
CA ARG A 390 28.22 -8.16 -25.70
C ARG A 390 29.40 -7.19 -25.64
N SER A 391 29.39 -6.30 -24.64
CA SER A 391 30.43 -5.28 -24.36
C SER A 391 31.89 -5.83 -24.26
N ASN A 392 32.07 -7.15 -24.15
CA ASN A 392 33.38 -7.78 -23.97
C ASN A 392 34.04 -8.32 -25.25
N GLU A 393 33.45 -8.17 -26.44
CA GLU A 393 34.13 -8.57 -27.69
C GLU A 393 35.03 -7.46 -28.24
N LYS A 394 36.36 -7.67 -28.15
CA LYS A 394 37.36 -6.82 -28.81
C LYS A 394 37.60 -7.29 -30.25
N SER A 395 36.70 -6.97 -31.17
CA SER A 395 36.99 -7.05 -32.60
C SER A 395 37.70 -5.78 -33.08
N GLN A 396 38.82 -5.91 -33.81
CA GLN A 396 39.58 -4.78 -34.38
C GLN A 396 38.94 -4.15 -35.62
N ILE A 397 37.77 -4.64 -36.03
CA ILE A 397 36.91 -3.98 -37.00
C ILE A 397 35.53 -3.94 -36.36
N ILE A 398 35.09 -2.75 -35.94
CA ILE A 398 33.66 -2.49 -35.71
C ILE A 398 33.05 -2.45 -37.11
N ALA A 399 32.75 -3.63 -37.66
CA ALA A 399 31.81 -3.72 -38.74
C ALA A 399 30.44 -3.56 -38.09
N PHE A 400 29.86 -2.37 -38.21
CA PHE A 400 28.42 -2.25 -38.05
C PHE A 400 27.80 -3.11 -39.15
N VAL A 401 27.47 -4.35 -38.83
CA VAL A 401 26.40 -5.06 -39.53
C VAL A 401 25.09 -4.65 -38.82
N GLY A 402 24.90 -3.33 -38.66
CA GLY A 402 23.56 -2.78 -38.52
C GLY A 402 22.93 -2.92 -39.90
N GLY A 403 21.76 -3.55 -39.96
CA GLY A 403 21.13 -4.01 -41.18
C GLY A 403 21.18 -3.00 -42.33
N THR A 404 21.57 -3.47 -43.51
CA THR A 404 21.28 -2.83 -44.80
C THR A 404 19.89 -3.21 -45.29
N SER A 405 18.93 -3.42 -44.39
CA SER A 405 17.54 -3.72 -44.74
C SER A 405 16.64 -2.67 -44.09
N GLY A 406 16.11 -1.76 -44.92
CA GLY A 406 15.03 -0.87 -44.51
C GLY A 406 15.24 0.64 -44.68
N SER A 407 16.42 1.18 -44.99
CA SER A 407 16.54 2.64 -45.18
C SER A 407 15.99 3.09 -46.54
N THR A 408 15.33 4.24 -46.58
CA THR A 408 14.97 4.92 -47.84
C THR A 408 16.20 5.19 -48.71
N GLY A 409 15.98 5.42 -50.01
CA GLY A 409 17.06 5.82 -50.92
C GLY A 409 17.74 7.12 -50.49
N THR A 410 18.99 7.32 -50.92
CA THR A 410 19.73 8.57 -50.64
C THR A 410 18.94 9.80 -51.11
N GLY A 411 18.69 10.74 -50.19
CA GLY A 411 18.00 12.00 -50.48
C GLY A 411 16.51 12.03 -50.15
N VAL A 412 15.96 10.96 -49.57
CA VAL A 412 14.60 10.97 -48.99
C VAL A 412 14.70 11.41 -47.53
N PRO A 413 14.13 12.56 -47.13
CA PRO A 413 14.16 13.01 -45.74
C PRO A 413 13.23 12.15 -44.88
N PRO A 414 13.61 11.85 -43.63
CA PRO A 414 12.78 11.06 -42.70
C PRO A 414 11.62 11.87 -42.11
N HIS A 415 11.58 13.18 -42.33
CA HIS A 415 10.54 14.08 -41.83
C HIS A 415 10.18 15.10 -42.91
N ASN A 416 8.92 15.52 -42.95
CA ASN A 416 8.51 16.68 -43.71
C ASN A 416 8.82 17.95 -42.91
N LEU A 417 9.16 19.02 -43.63
CA LEU A 417 9.44 20.32 -43.03
C LEU A 417 8.41 21.33 -43.52
N LEU A 418 7.67 21.92 -42.60
CA LEU A 418 6.71 22.98 -42.88
C LEU A 418 7.37 24.35 -42.71
N GLU A 419 6.93 25.33 -43.51
CA GLU A 419 7.39 26.70 -43.36
C GLU A 419 6.70 27.37 -42.18
N LEU A 420 7.49 27.89 -41.23
CA LEU A 420 6.97 28.65 -40.10
C LEU A 420 7.94 29.79 -39.75
N GLU A 421 7.50 31.02 -40.01
CA GLU A 421 8.33 32.21 -39.78
C GLU A 421 8.67 32.37 -38.29
N GLY A 422 9.95 32.59 -37.98
CA GLY A 422 10.44 32.75 -36.61
C GLY A 422 10.74 31.45 -35.86
N ASN A 423 10.61 30.29 -36.50
CA ASN A 423 11.07 28.99 -35.97
C ASN A 423 12.26 28.47 -36.78
N ASP A 424 13.30 28.02 -36.09
CA ASP A 424 14.51 27.48 -36.72
C ASP A 424 14.81 26.07 -36.18
N ILE A 425 15.17 25.14 -37.06
CA ILE A 425 15.62 23.80 -36.67
C ILE A 425 17.13 23.82 -36.53
N VAL A 426 17.63 23.39 -35.37
CA VAL A 426 19.07 23.29 -35.10
C VAL A 426 19.63 22.03 -35.76
N THR A 427 20.63 22.19 -36.62
CA THR A 427 21.34 21.06 -37.22
C THR A 427 22.68 20.86 -36.52
N PHE A 428 22.93 19.63 -36.08
CA PHE A 428 24.18 19.22 -35.41
C PHE A 428 25.35 19.01 -36.40
N THR A 429 25.56 19.98 -37.29
CA THR A 429 26.77 20.08 -38.11
C THR A 429 27.93 20.65 -37.28
N ASP A 430 29.17 20.55 -37.78
CA ASP A 430 30.31 21.25 -37.19
C ASP A 430 30.82 22.33 -38.17
N PRO A 431 30.63 23.63 -37.87
CA PRO A 431 29.93 24.20 -36.70
C PRO A 431 28.40 24.00 -36.79
N LEU A 432 27.71 24.18 -35.65
CA LEU A 432 26.25 24.06 -35.58
C LEU A 432 25.59 24.95 -36.63
N GLY A 433 24.64 24.37 -37.36
CA GLY A 433 23.87 25.04 -38.40
C GLY A 433 22.42 25.26 -37.96
N LEU A 434 21.71 26.08 -38.73
CA LEU A 434 20.28 26.31 -38.57
C LEU A 434 19.60 26.14 -39.93
N ILE A 435 18.46 25.46 -39.94
CA ILE A 435 17.50 25.55 -41.04
C ILE A 435 16.48 26.59 -40.62
N LEU A 436 16.54 27.76 -41.26
CA LEU A 436 15.74 28.92 -40.87
C LEU A 436 14.29 28.81 -41.33
N ASN A 437 13.36 29.34 -40.52
CA ASN A 437 11.92 29.42 -40.82
C ASN A 437 11.29 28.07 -41.22
N ARG A 438 11.64 27.02 -40.46
CA ARG A 438 11.12 25.67 -40.64
C ARG A 438 10.72 25.08 -39.29
N LYS A 439 9.64 24.31 -39.27
CA LYS A 439 9.33 23.34 -38.23
C LYS A 439 9.20 21.95 -38.86
N PHE A 440 9.32 20.92 -38.04
CA PHE A 440 8.92 19.59 -38.45
C PHE A 440 7.39 19.54 -38.60
N GLU A 441 6.92 18.74 -39.56
CA GLU A 441 5.51 18.34 -39.64
C GLU A 441 5.18 17.46 -38.44
N ASP A 442 4.02 17.75 -37.84
CA ASP A 442 3.50 17.12 -36.62
C ASP A 442 1.99 16.94 -36.73
N ASP A 443 1.43 17.00 -37.95
CA ASP A 443 -0.02 17.13 -38.21
C ASP A 443 -0.53 16.20 -39.33
N ASP A 444 0.23 15.16 -39.72
CA ASP A 444 -0.18 14.17 -40.72
C ASP A 444 -1.04 13.02 -40.11
N GLU A 445 -1.78 13.30 -39.03
CA GLU A 445 -2.84 12.45 -38.50
C GLU A 445 -4.22 12.82 -39.08
N LEU A 446 -5.18 11.90 -38.93
CA LEU A 446 -6.50 11.96 -39.58
C LEU A 446 -7.32 13.25 -39.28
N ASP A 447 -6.96 14.00 -38.22
CA ASP A 447 -7.64 15.23 -37.80
C ASP A 447 -6.78 16.51 -37.87
N GLY A 448 -5.52 16.44 -38.33
CA GLY A 448 -4.66 17.60 -38.65
C GLY A 448 -4.39 18.58 -37.49
N ALA A 449 -4.61 18.15 -36.25
CA ALA A 449 -4.38 18.93 -35.04
C ALA A 449 -3.21 18.29 -34.30
N GLY A 450 -2.00 18.64 -34.72
CA GLY A 450 -0.79 17.97 -34.28
C GLY A 450 -0.61 17.76 -32.78
N ASP A 451 0.03 16.65 -32.43
CA ASP A 451 0.19 16.19 -31.04
C ASP A 451 1.47 16.72 -30.35
N GLY A 452 2.30 17.46 -31.11
CA GLY A 452 3.57 18.03 -30.67
C GLY A 452 4.76 17.07 -30.76
N ILE A 453 4.59 15.92 -31.41
CA ILE A 453 5.61 14.94 -31.74
C ILE A 453 5.90 15.04 -33.24
N ILE A 454 7.14 14.73 -33.63
CA ILE A 454 7.59 14.89 -35.01
C ILE A 454 7.28 13.62 -35.80
N ASP A 455 6.53 13.75 -36.89
CA ASP A 455 6.12 12.63 -37.75
C ASP A 455 7.30 11.96 -38.46
N LEU A 456 7.39 10.63 -38.42
CA LEU A 456 8.42 9.86 -39.12
C LEU A 456 7.90 9.27 -40.44
N ILE A 457 8.59 9.52 -41.56
CA ILE A 457 8.19 9.04 -42.88
C ILE A 457 8.79 7.66 -43.18
N ASN A 458 7.94 6.63 -43.26
CA ASN A 458 8.34 5.28 -43.68
C ASN A 458 8.28 5.01 -45.20
N THR A 459 7.85 5.97 -46.02
CA THR A 459 7.76 5.82 -47.49
C THR A 459 9.10 5.41 -48.11
N GLY A 460 9.14 4.32 -48.88
CA GLY A 460 10.37 3.77 -49.47
C GLY A 460 11.29 3.00 -48.52
N THR A 461 10.84 2.68 -47.30
CA THR A 461 11.47 1.72 -46.38
C THR A 461 10.82 0.34 -46.50
N GLU A 462 11.40 -0.68 -45.88
CA GLU A 462 10.72 -1.98 -45.68
C GLU A 462 9.52 -1.88 -44.71
N TYR A 463 9.37 -0.74 -44.04
CA TYR A 463 8.31 -0.39 -43.11
C TYR A 463 7.24 0.52 -43.75
N GLU A 464 7.27 0.76 -45.08
CA GLU A 464 6.33 1.63 -45.80
C GLU A 464 4.85 1.26 -45.62
N ASN A 465 4.57 0.00 -45.27
CA ASN A 465 3.22 -0.48 -44.99
C ASN A 465 2.99 -0.78 -43.50
N GLN A 466 3.94 -0.41 -42.64
CA GLN A 466 3.83 -0.49 -41.19
C GLN A 466 3.45 0.89 -40.64
N ILE A 467 2.90 0.89 -39.43
CA ILE A 467 2.53 2.13 -38.73
C ILE A 467 3.83 2.85 -38.34
N ASN A 468 3.87 4.18 -38.50
CA ASN A 468 5.02 4.98 -38.13
C ASN A 468 5.20 4.98 -36.61
N LEU A 469 6.43 4.81 -36.14
CA LEU A 469 6.77 4.81 -34.71
C LEU A 469 6.85 6.27 -34.22
N ASP A 470 5.73 6.96 -34.20
CA ASP A 470 5.65 8.40 -33.89
C ASP A 470 5.59 8.65 -32.37
N GLY A 471 6.33 7.84 -31.59
CA GLY A 471 6.57 8.07 -30.17
C GLY A 471 5.29 8.30 -29.36
N GLY A 472 4.41 7.29 -29.25
CA GLY A 472 3.08 7.44 -28.63
C GLY A 472 3.01 8.10 -27.24
N ILE A 473 1.77 8.39 -26.81
CA ILE A 473 1.36 9.13 -25.60
C ILE A 473 2.32 8.99 -24.40
N ALA A 474 2.79 10.13 -23.89
CA ALA A 474 3.81 10.25 -22.83
C ALA A 474 3.48 9.54 -21.49
N SER A 475 2.21 9.20 -21.23
CA SER A 475 1.77 8.44 -20.06
C SER A 475 1.97 6.93 -20.20
N SER A 476 2.15 6.42 -21.41
CA SER A 476 2.40 5.00 -21.65
C SER A 476 3.89 4.71 -21.50
N LYS A 477 4.24 3.77 -20.62
CA LYS A 477 5.64 3.42 -20.31
C LYS A 477 6.41 2.83 -21.52
N TYR A 478 5.70 2.51 -22.62
CA TYR A 478 6.23 1.82 -23.79
C TYR A 478 5.68 2.29 -25.15
N GLY A 479 5.06 3.48 -25.22
CA GLY A 479 4.59 4.07 -26.48
C GLY A 479 3.43 3.30 -27.10
N ILE A 480 2.22 3.53 -26.59
CA ILE A 480 0.99 3.10 -27.28
C ILE A 480 0.72 4.14 -28.37
N GLU A 481 0.77 3.71 -29.64
CA GLU A 481 0.60 4.56 -30.82
C GLU A 481 -0.87 4.94 -31.05
N GLU A 482 -1.08 6.16 -31.54
CA GLU A 482 -2.36 6.64 -32.07
C GLU A 482 -2.58 6.05 -33.48
N THR A 483 -3.42 5.02 -33.52
CA THR A 483 -4.58 4.96 -34.42
C THR A 483 -4.42 5.16 -35.94
N LEU A 484 -4.82 4.13 -36.71
CA LEU A 484 -5.33 4.30 -38.08
C LEU A 484 -6.85 4.59 -38.02
N GLY A 485 -7.29 5.82 -38.34
CA GLY A 485 -8.71 6.11 -38.59
C GLY A 485 -9.62 6.31 -37.35
N GLY A 486 -9.12 6.87 -36.26
CA GLY A 486 -9.88 7.07 -35.00
C GLY A 486 -10.01 5.83 -34.08
N GLN A 487 -9.43 4.68 -34.45
CA GLN A 487 -9.41 3.44 -33.66
C GLN A 487 -8.00 3.02 -33.17
N ASN A 488 -7.85 2.85 -31.85
CA ASN A 488 -6.64 2.30 -31.24
C ASN A 488 -6.50 0.80 -31.57
N THR A 489 -5.54 0.43 -32.44
CA THR A 489 -5.30 -0.96 -32.85
C THR A 489 -4.58 -1.79 -31.80
N THR A 490 -3.97 -1.14 -30.82
CA THR A 490 -3.20 -1.74 -29.74
C THR A 490 -4.12 -2.32 -28.67
N LEU A 491 -5.14 -1.57 -28.28
CA LEU A 491 -6.15 -1.99 -27.31
C LEU A 491 -7.16 -2.95 -27.93
N PHE A 492 -7.84 -3.70 -27.08
CA PHE A 492 -9.01 -4.46 -27.50
C PHE A 492 -10.21 -3.55 -27.70
N GLN A 493 -11.03 -3.89 -28.70
CA GLN A 493 -12.26 -3.19 -29.05
C GLN A 493 -13.49 -4.04 -28.77
N ILE A 494 -14.65 -3.40 -28.62
CA ILE A 494 -15.92 -4.11 -28.52
C ILE A 494 -16.14 -4.93 -29.80
N GLY A 495 -16.45 -6.20 -29.64
CA GLY A 495 -16.64 -7.16 -30.73
C GLY A 495 -15.39 -7.97 -31.09
N ASP A 496 -14.21 -7.61 -30.58
CA ASP A 496 -13.01 -8.44 -30.74
C ASP A 496 -13.24 -9.81 -30.11
N GLN A 497 -12.69 -10.84 -30.74
CA GLN A 497 -12.79 -12.20 -30.26
C GLN A 497 -11.43 -12.73 -29.82
N ILE A 498 -11.37 -13.36 -28.66
CA ILE A 498 -10.16 -13.93 -28.07
C ILE A 498 -10.36 -15.39 -27.70
N TYR A 499 -9.28 -16.16 -27.70
CA TYR A 499 -9.26 -17.51 -27.15
C TYR A 499 -8.93 -17.49 -25.66
N ASP A 500 -9.57 -18.37 -24.91
CA ASP A 500 -9.27 -18.60 -23.49
C ASP A 500 -8.18 -19.69 -23.28
N GLY A 501 -7.83 -19.92 -22.02
CA GLY A 501 -6.80 -20.86 -21.57
C GLY A 501 -7.28 -22.31 -21.39
N ASN A 502 -8.53 -22.64 -21.71
CA ASN A 502 -9.07 -23.99 -21.53
C ASN A 502 -8.35 -25.01 -22.42
N ALA A 503 -8.29 -26.28 -21.96
CA ALA A 503 -7.67 -27.37 -22.72
C ALA A 503 -8.31 -27.58 -24.10
N THR A 504 -9.60 -27.29 -24.21
CA THR A 504 -10.31 -27.02 -25.47
C THR A 504 -10.64 -25.53 -25.51
N PRO A 505 -9.93 -24.72 -26.30
CA PRO A 505 -10.10 -23.27 -26.27
C PRO A 505 -11.53 -22.87 -26.64
N LEU A 506 -12.15 -22.08 -25.77
CA LEU A 506 -13.40 -21.37 -26.03
C LEU A 506 -13.08 -20.01 -26.66
N THR A 507 -14.05 -19.46 -27.38
CA THR A 507 -13.93 -18.13 -27.97
C THR A 507 -14.83 -17.17 -27.20
N ALA A 508 -14.21 -16.18 -26.58
CA ALA A 508 -14.90 -15.08 -25.92
C ALA A 508 -14.93 -13.86 -26.83
N THR A 509 -16.05 -13.15 -26.83
CA THR A 509 -16.25 -11.86 -27.50
C THR A 509 -16.21 -10.76 -26.47
N ILE A 510 -15.46 -9.69 -26.76
CA ILE A 510 -15.35 -8.53 -25.89
C ILE A 510 -16.63 -7.71 -26.01
N GLN A 511 -17.36 -7.61 -24.89
CA GLN A 511 -18.63 -6.91 -24.80
C GLN A 511 -18.45 -5.44 -24.41
N ALA A 512 -17.44 -5.15 -23.59
CA ALA A 512 -17.03 -3.80 -23.22
C ALA A 512 -15.50 -3.74 -23.17
N ALA A 513 -14.95 -2.62 -23.63
CA ALA A 513 -13.53 -2.33 -23.56
C ALA A 513 -13.35 -0.96 -22.90
N GLY A 514 -12.57 -0.91 -21.81
CA GLY A 514 -12.19 0.34 -21.17
C GLY A 514 -11.03 1.01 -21.89
N GLU A 515 -10.84 2.29 -21.64
CA GLU A 515 -9.71 3.06 -22.16
C GLU A 515 -8.47 2.95 -21.26
N LEU A 516 -7.34 3.50 -21.72
CA LEU A 516 -6.13 3.57 -20.91
C LEU A 516 -6.33 4.51 -19.73
N GLY A 517 -6.06 4.00 -18.52
CA GLY A 517 -6.20 4.76 -17.29
C GLY A 517 -7.63 4.86 -16.75
N ASP A 518 -8.59 4.16 -17.37
CA ASP A 518 -9.93 4.01 -16.82
C ASP A 518 -9.92 3.29 -15.47
N GLY A 519 -10.75 3.78 -14.55
CA GLY A 519 -11.02 3.17 -13.26
C GLY A 519 -12.05 2.05 -13.30
N ASP A 520 -12.44 1.57 -12.13
CA ASP A 520 -13.59 0.69 -11.98
C ASP A 520 -14.88 1.51 -11.87
N THR A 521 -15.99 0.97 -12.39
CA THR A 521 -17.32 1.55 -12.13
C THR A 521 -17.77 1.20 -10.71
N HIS A 522 -18.30 2.15 -9.95
CA HIS A 522 -18.81 1.92 -8.60
C HIS A 522 -20.30 2.26 -8.51
N THR A 523 -21.10 1.29 -8.07
CA THR A 523 -22.54 1.49 -7.85
C THR A 523 -22.79 2.14 -6.50
N SER A 524 -23.53 3.24 -6.51
CA SER A 524 -24.02 3.88 -5.29
C SER A 524 -25.06 3.00 -4.59
N THR A 525 -24.93 2.86 -3.29
CA THR A 525 -25.89 2.13 -2.45
C THR A 525 -26.20 2.94 -1.22
N ALA A 526 -27.45 2.82 -0.73
CA ALA A 526 -27.85 3.42 0.53
C ALA A 526 -28.81 2.52 1.29
N THR A 527 -28.77 2.66 2.61
CA THR A 527 -29.73 2.07 3.53
C THR A 527 -30.63 3.18 4.08
N ILE A 528 -31.92 3.06 3.82
CA ILE A 528 -32.94 4.04 4.21
C ILE A 528 -33.84 3.41 5.27
N ILE A 529 -33.90 4.02 6.44
CA ILE A 529 -34.91 3.64 7.45
C ILE A 529 -36.18 4.42 7.14
N ILE A 530 -37.28 3.68 6.96
CA ILE A 530 -38.56 4.22 6.55
C ILE A 530 -39.67 3.83 7.52
N THR A 531 -40.75 4.61 7.54
CA THR A 531 -42.04 4.23 8.14
C THR A 531 -43.11 4.33 7.07
N TYR A 532 -43.83 3.23 6.80
CA TYR A 532 -44.86 3.25 5.76
C TYR A 532 -46.06 4.09 6.18
N ASN A 533 -46.52 4.93 5.24
CA ASN A 533 -47.73 5.73 5.36
C ASN A 533 -48.93 5.00 4.75
N THR A 534 -48.65 4.01 3.90
CA THR A 534 -49.63 3.16 3.21
C THR A 534 -49.56 1.71 3.71
N THR A 535 -50.63 0.95 3.51
CA THR A 535 -50.61 -0.50 3.75
C THR A 535 -49.87 -1.28 2.66
N THR A 536 -49.76 -0.71 1.46
CA THR A 536 -48.95 -1.25 0.36
C THR A 536 -47.47 -1.06 0.67
N LEU A 537 -46.68 -2.09 0.38
CA LEU A 537 -45.23 -2.09 0.61
C LEU A 537 -44.47 -1.97 -0.71
N PHE A 538 -43.22 -1.52 -0.67
CA PHE A 538 -42.37 -1.41 -1.85
C PHE A 538 -42.03 -2.78 -2.46
N ASN A 539 -42.17 -2.94 -3.78
CA ASN A 539 -41.70 -4.14 -4.48
C ASN A 539 -40.16 -4.17 -4.50
N ILE A 540 -39.55 -5.35 -4.48
CA ILE A 540 -38.09 -5.47 -4.68
C ILE A 540 -37.80 -5.33 -6.18
N GLY A 541 -36.76 -4.55 -6.51
CA GLY A 541 -36.37 -4.23 -7.88
C GLY A 541 -37.17 -3.06 -8.48
N GLU A 542 -38.01 -2.37 -7.70
CA GLU A 542 -38.70 -1.18 -8.21
C GLU A 542 -37.90 0.10 -7.98
N VAL A 543 -38.14 1.09 -8.84
CA VAL A 543 -37.64 2.46 -8.66
C VAL A 543 -38.49 3.19 -7.63
N VAL A 544 -37.82 3.80 -6.66
CA VAL A 544 -38.40 4.71 -5.67
C VAL A 544 -37.91 6.13 -5.90
N GLU A 545 -38.75 7.12 -5.58
CA GLU A 545 -38.49 8.55 -5.79
C GLU A 545 -38.73 9.33 -4.50
N GLY A 546 -37.78 10.18 -4.11
CA GLY A 546 -37.94 11.16 -3.04
C GLY A 546 -38.71 12.36 -3.54
N LEU A 547 -39.90 12.64 -2.99
CA LEU A 547 -40.79 13.65 -3.54
C LEU A 547 -40.33 15.11 -3.36
N THR A 548 -39.44 15.37 -2.39
CA THR A 548 -38.88 16.71 -2.17
C THR A 548 -37.53 16.86 -2.86
N SER A 549 -36.68 15.85 -2.72
CA SER A 549 -35.32 15.85 -3.26
C SER A 549 -35.30 15.58 -4.77
N GLY A 550 -36.28 14.84 -5.30
CA GLY A 550 -36.36 14.42 -6.69
C GLY A 550 -35.42 13.26 -7.04
N LEU A 551 -34.67 12.73 -6.07
CA LEU A 551 -33.77 11.61 -6.27
C LEU A 551 -34.53 10.34 -6.58
N THR A 552 -33.94 9.49 -7.41
CA THR A 552 -34.46 8.14 -7.65
C THR A 552 -33.42 7.08 -7.29
N ALA A 553 -33.89 5.90 -6.87
CA ALA A 553 -33.02 4.74 -6.62
C ALA A 553 -33.80 3.45 -6.84
N THR A 554 -33.10 2.33 -7.06
CA THR A 554 -33.72 1.01 -7.23
C THR A 554 -33.66 0.22 -5.93
N THR A 555 -34.78 -0.33 -5.51
CA THR A 555 -34.89 -1.12 -4.28
C THR A 555 -34.28 -2.51 -4.45
N THR A 556 -33.43 -2.95 -3.51
CA THR A 556 -32.78 -4.28 -3.57
C THR A 556 -33.25 -5.19 -2.45
N THR A 557 -33.38 -4.65 -1.24
CA THR A 557 -33.87 -5.41 -0.10
C THR A 557 -34.80 -4.59 0.76
N ARG A 558 -35.72 -5.28 1.44
CA ARG A 558 -36.65 -4.70 2.40
C ARG A 558 -36.78 -5.63 3.59
N VAL A 559 -36.31 -5.19 4.75
CA VAL A 559 -36.36 -5.97 6.00
C VAL A 559 -36.98 -5.15 7.12
N THR A 560 -37.36 -5.81 8.21
CA THR A 560 -37.87 -5.13 9.40
C THR A 560 -36.78 -4.22 9.98
N GLY A 561 -37.14 -2.99 10.30
CA GLY A 561 -36.23 -1.97 10.78
C GLY A 561 -35.87 -2.11 12.27
N PRO A 562 -35.04 -1.20 12.78
CA PRO A 562 -34.50 -1.29 14.15
C PRO A 562 -35.55 -1.01 15.25
N LYS A 563 -36.68 -0.38 14.91
CA LYS A 563 -37.78 -0.11 15.84
C LYS A 563 -39.09 -0.69 15.30
N SER A 564 -40.02 -0.97 16.21
CA SER A 564 -41.37 -1.42 15.84
C SER A 564 -42.03 -0.43 14.88
N GLY A 565 -42.56 -0.94 13.76
CA GLY A 565 -43.21 -0.15 12.71
C GLY A 565 -42.25 0.45 11.67
N GLN A 566 -40.93 0.32 11.85
CA GLN A 566 -39.95 0.76 10.86
C GLN A 566 -39.52 -0.38 9.95
N PHE A 567 -39.05 -0.02 8.76
CA PHE A 567 -38.43 -0.93 7.81
C PHE A 567 -37.08 -0.36 7.39
N THR A 568 -36.14 -1.26 7.11
CA THR A 568 -34.87 -0.92 6.48
C THR A 568 -34.97 -1.30 5.01
N LEU A 569 -34.85 -0.29 4.15
CA LEU A 569 -34.87 -0.42 2.70
C LEU A 569 -33.45 -0.21 2.19
N THR A 570 -32.85 -1.22 1.56
CA THR A 570 -31.61 -1.04 0.82
C THR A 570 -31.94 -0.66 -0.62
N VAL A 571 -31.26 0.36 -1.11
CA VAL A 571 -31.38 0.84 -2.48
C VAL A 571 -30.01 0.91 -3.15
N GLU A 572 -30.00 0.82 -4.47
CA GLU A 572 -28.82 0.98 -5.32
C GLU A 572 -29.15 1.88 -6.52
N ASN A 573 -28.14 2.25 -7.31
CA ASN A 573 -28.29 3.07 -8.50
C ASN A 573 -29.01 4.39 -8.18
N ILE A 574 -28.45 5.14 -7.22
CA ILE A 574 -28.97 6.45 -6.83
C ILE A 574 -28.67 7.43 -7.96
N VAL A 575 -29.72 8.09 -8.43
CA VAL A 575 -29.67 9.14 -9.44
C VAL A 575 -30.07 10.44 -8.76
N ASP A 576 -29.18 11.42 -8.84
CA ASP A 576 -29.39 12.76 -8.30
C ASP A 576 -30.44 13.56 -9.09
N ASN A 577 -30.77 14.73 -8.55
CA ASN A 577 -31.58 15.74 -9.21
C ASN A 577 -30.87 17.09 -9.03
N ASP A 578 -29.76 17.26 -9.75
CA ASP A 578 -28.87 18.43 -9.71
C ASP A 578 -29.63 19.75 -9.45
N PRO A 579 -29.28 20.52 -8.40
CA PRO A 579 -28.12 20.39 -7.51
C PRO A 579 -28.34 19.54 -6.26
N THR A 580 -29.37 18.71 -6.22
CA THR A 580 -29.71 17.89 -5.05
C THR A 580 -29.15 16.48 -5.21
N TYR A 581 -28.19 16.11 -4.36
CA TYR A 581 -27.50 14.82 -4.39
C TYR A 581 -27.85 13.91 -3.20
N LYS A 582 -28.74 14.37 -2.30
CA LYS A 582 -29.10 13.63 -1.09
C LYS A 582 -30.60 13.53 -0.90
N PHE A 583 -31.04 12.36 -0.46
CA PHE A 583 -32.38 12.20 0.09
C PHE A 583 -32.54 13.09 1.32
N THR A 584 -33.69 13.74 1.42
CA THR A 584 -34.03 14.64 2.53
C THR A 584 -34.69 13.84 3.64
N VAL A 585 -34.10 13.82 4.83
CA VAL A 585 -34.73 13.18 6.00
C VAL A 585 -36.06 13.86 6.31
N GLY A 586 -37.11 13.05 6.48
CA GLY A 586 -38.49 13.50 6.66
C GLY A 586 -39.29 13.68 5.36
N GLU A 587 -38.69 13.47 4.18
CA GLU A 587 -39.45 13.47 2.93
C GLU A 587 -40.23 12.16 2.73
N ILE A 588 -41.21 12.22 1.81
CA ILE A 588 -41.96 11.03 1.38
C ILE A 588 -41.17 10.36 0.25
N LEU A 589 -40.89 9.07 0.43
CA LEU A 589 -40.40 8.17 -0.59
C LEU A 589 -41.58 7.46 -1.24
N ARG A 590 -41.67 7.50 -2.57
CA ARG A 590 -42.76 6.89 -3.36
C ARG A 590 -42.23 5.78 -4.26
N GLY A 591 -42.89 4.62 -4.27
CA GLY A 591 -42.60 3.53 -5.19
C GLY A 591 -43.34 3.72 -6.51
N ASN A 592 -42.61 3.70 -7.63
CA ASN A 592 -43.18 4.01 -8.94
C ASN A 592 -44.11 2.91 -9.45
N SER A 593 -43.86 1.65 -9.10
CA SER A 593 -44.69 0.52 -9.54
C SER A 593 -45.74 0.14 -8.50
N SER A 594 -45.36 0.07 -7.22
CA SER A 594 -46.23 -0.30 -6.12
C SER A 594 -47.20 0.82 -5.71
N GLY A 595 -46.84 2.09 -5.95
CA GLY A 595 -47.54 3.24 -5.41
C GLY A 595 -47.43 3.38 -3.88
N ALA A 596 -46.61 2.56 -3.22
CA ALA A 596 -46.38 2.65 -1.79
C ALA A 596 -45.73 3.99 -1.43
N GLN A 597 -46.04 4.49 -0.23
CA GLN A 597 -45.44 5.72 0.30
C GLN A 597 -44.93 5.48 1.72
N ALA A 598 -43.76 6.03 2.01
CA ALA A 598 -43.14 5.93 3.32
C ALA A 598 -42.36 7.20 3.65
N ASP A 599 -42.37 7.62 4.91
CA ASP A 599 -41.55 8.73 5.39
C ASP A 599 -40.11 8.24 5.62
N ILE A 600 -39.13 9.01 5.14
CA ILE A 600 -37.70 8.78 5.40
C ILE A 600 -37.35 9.21 6.82
N ILE A 601 -36.87 8.27 7.63
CA ILE A 601 -36.43 8.51 9.01
C ILE A 601 -34.92 8.78 9.08
N SER A 602 -34.14 8.05 8.29
CA SER A 602 -32.70 8.28 8.15
C SER A 602 -32.20 7.64 6.87
N VAL A 603 -31.05 8.12 6.40
CA VAL A 603 -30.37 7.63 5.19
C VAL A 603 -28.90 7.46 5.55
N GLU A 604 -28.32 6.34 5.16
CA GLU A 604 -26.90 6.04 5.25
C GLU A 604 -26.42 5.58 3.89
N TYR A 605 -25.42 6.24 3.31
CA TYR A 605 -24.86 5.86 2.01
C TYR A 605 -23.76 4.82 2.24
N THR A 606 -24.00 3.61 1.77
CA THR A 606 -23.26 2.41 2.21
C THR A 606 -22.13 1.99 1.29
N THR A 607 -22.02 2.60 0.10
CA THR A 607 -20.82 2.46 -0.74
C THR A 607 -19.76 3.43 -0.23
N PHE A 608 -19.00 2.97 0.77
CA PHE A 608 -18.01 3.80 1.45
C PHE A 608 -16.73 3.97 0.65
N ILE A 609 -16.21 5.19 0.69
CA ILE A 609 -14.83 5.51 0.42
C ILE A 609 -14.05 5.61 1.74
N ARG A 610 -12.75 5.38 1.70
CA ARG A 610 -11.85 5.57 2.85
C ARG A 610 -10.64 6.42 2.46
N ASN A 611 -10.13 7.23 3.37
CA ASN A 611 -8.87 7.95 3.15
C ASN A 611 -7.69 6.97 3.05
N GLU A 612 -6.77 7.22 2.13
CA GLU A 612 -5.50 6.51 2.02
C GLU A 612 -4.35 7.44 2.40
N GLU A 613 -3.26 6.88 2.92
CA GLU A 613 -2.01 7.62 3.10
C GLU A 613 -1.35 7.87 1.72
N ASP A 614 -0.64 8.99 1.60
CA ASP A 614 0.02 9.39 0.35
C ASP A 614 1.22 8.50 -0.02
#